data_AF-A0A1F9U153-F1
#
_entry.id   AF-A0A1F9U153-F1
#
_cell.length_a   1.000
_cell.length_b   1.000
_cell.length_c   1.000
_cell.angle_alpha   90.00
_cell.angle_beta   90.00
_cell.angle_gamma   90.00
#
_symmetry.space_group_name_H-M   'P 1'
#
loop_
_entity.id
_entity.type
_entity.pdbx_description
1 polymer ?
#
loop_
_entity_poly.entity_id
_entity_poly.type
_entity_poly.pdbx_seq_one_letter_code
_entity_poly.pdbx_strand_id
1 'polypeptide(L)'
;MRLLLAAVAAGAIALSVWAWREDWPKYRRLQSHGRAVDGWVTAREPERGLIHYSFNAQERVYSGVGRSPRELAEGDRIVVFYIPGNPAISAPGDPQEYIGKQNHILAAAVFLGSALIGLFLWRELKRAGP
;
A
#
# COMPACT_ATOMS: atom_id res chain seq x y z
N MET A 1 15.02 11.53 -29.35
CA MET A 1 13.56 11.68 -29.15
C MET A 1 12.87 10.38 -28.73
N ARG A 2 12.87 9.31 -29.54
CA ARG A 2 12.24 8.00 -29.22
C ARG A 2 12.76 7.35 -27.93
N LEU A 3 14.06 7.48 -27.65
CA LEU A 3 14.69 6.96 -26.44
C LEU A 3 14.20 7.64 -25.15
N LEU A 4 13.83 8.93 -25.22
CA LEU A 4 13.35 9.68 -24.04
C LEU A 4 11.94 9.23 -23.65
N LEU A 5 11.07 8.98 -24.64
CA LEU A 5 9.71 8.45 -24.43
C LEU A 5 9.73 7.01 -23.90
N ALA A 6 10.59 6.15 -24.45
CA ALA A 6 10.76 4.79 -23.96
C ALA A 6 11.27 4.79 -22.51
N ALA A 7 12.18 5.69 -22.16
CA ALA A 7 12.69 5.83 -20.79
C ALA A 7 11.61 6.33 -19.81
N VAL A 8 10.78 7.30 -20.20
CA VAL A 8 9.67 7.80 -19.36
C VAL A 8 8.62 6.71 -19.14
N ALA A 9 8.22 5.99 -20.19
CA ALA A 9 7.27 4.90 -20.09
C ALA A 9 7.81 3.74 -19.24
N ALA A 10 9.06 3.34 -19.46
CA ALA A 10 9.71 2.31 -18.67
C ALA A 10 9.85 2.71 -17.19
N GLY A 11 10.17 3.98 -16.90
CA GLY A 11 10.22 4.51 -15.55
C GLY A 11 8.86 4.48 -14.84
N ALA A 12 7.79 4.86 -15.53
CA ALA A 12 6.43 4.80 -14.98
C ALA A 12 5.99 3.35 -14.69
N ILE A 13 6.31 2.41 -15.57
CA ILE A 13 6.02 0.98 -15.37
C ILE A 13 6.84 0.44 -14.20
N ALA A 14 8.13 0.75 -14.13
CA ALA A 14 9.00 0.31 -13.05
C ALA A 14 8.53 0.82 -11.68
N LEU A 15 8.13 2.09 -11.58
CA LEU A 15 7.57 2.67 -10.36
C LEU A 15 6.24 2.00 -9.97
N SER A 16 5.40 1.70 -10.95
CA SER A 16 4.11 1.02 -10.73
C SER A 16 4.31 -0.42 -10.25
N VAL A 17 5.28 -1.15 -10.81
CA VAL A 17 5.62 -2.53 -10.41
C VAL A 17 6.30 -2.56 -9.04
N TRP A 18 7.15 -1.58 -8.74
CA TRP A 18 7.81 -1.45 -7.44
C TRP A 18 6.79 -1.17 -6.33
N ALA A 19 5.86 -0.22 -6.55
CA ALA A 19 4.77 0.08 -5.62
C ALA A 19 3.82 -1.10 -5.38
N TRP A 20 3.69 -2.02 -6.34
CA TRP A 20 2.86 -3.23 -6.22
C TRP A 20 3.48 -4.30 -5.30
N ARG A 21 4.81 -4.35 -5.17
CA ARG A 21 5.50 -5.55 -4.65
C ARG A 21 5.45 -5.75 -3.13
N GLU A 22 5.43 -4.70 -2.31
CA GLU A 22 5.73 -4.88 -0.88
C GLU A 22 4.51 -5.21 -0.02
N ASP A 23 3.40 -4.49 -0.15
CA ASP A 23 2.26 -4.64 0.79
C ASP A 23 1.03 -5.33 0.18
N TRP A 24 0.83 -5.22 -1.13
CA TRP A 24 -0.41 -5.64 -1.79
C TRP A 24 -0.80 -7.11 -1.58
N PRO A 25 0.11 -8.10 -1.76
CA PRO A 25 -0.23 -9.51 -1.57
C PRO A 25 -0.61 -9.84 -0.12
N LYS A 26 0.05 -9.19 0.84
CA LYS A 26 -0.23 -9.32 2.27
C LYS A 26 -1.64 -8.86 2.58
N TYR A 27 -2.00 -7.64 2.20
CA TYR A 27 -3.33 -7.10 2.48
C TYR A 27 -4.43 -7.86 1.75
N ARG A 28 -4.23 -8.32 0.50
CA ARG A 28 -5.20 -9.19 -0.19
C ARG A 28 -5.45 -10.50 0.54
N ARG A 29 -4.39 -11.13 1.08
CA ARG A 29 -4.53 -12.35 1.88
C ARG A 29 -5.31 -12.08 3.17
N LEU A 30 -5.01 -10.98 3.86
CA LEU A 30 -5.74 -10.57 5.06
C LEU A 30 -7.21 -10.25 4.76
N GLN A 31 -7.51 -9.68 3.60
CA GLN A 31 -8.88 -9.38 3.19
C GLN A 31 -9.73 -10.65 2.97
N SER A 32 -9.11 -11.71 2.46
CA SER A 32 -9.80 -12.96 2.07
C SER A 32 -9.81 -14.03 3.17
N HIS A 33 -8.75 -14.07 3.98
CA HIS A 33 -8.53 -15.14 4.97
C HIS A 33 -8.18 -14.60 6.36
N GLY A 34 -8.15 -13.28 6.53
CA GLY A 34 -7.82 -12.66 7.82
C GLY A 34 -8.94 -12.80 8.83
N ARG A 35 -8.57 -12.95 10.08
CA ARG A 35 -9.47 -12.84 11.22
C ARG A 35 -9.09 -11.62 12.06
N ALA A 36 -10.10 -10.90 12.50
CA ALA A 36 -9.95 -9.81 13.44
C ALA A 36 -9.69 -10.36 14.85
N VAL A 37 -8.82 -9.67 15.59
CA VAL A 37 -8.57 -9.92 17.01
C VAL A 37 -8.14 -8.64 17.69
N ASP A 38 -8.36 -8.54 19.00
CA ASP A 38 -7.88 -7.43 19.79
C ASP A 38 -6.37 -7.51 19.99
N GLY A 39 -5.72 -6.39 19.72
CA GLY A 39 -4.33 -6.14 20.00
C GLY A 39 -4.14 -4.85 20.78
N TRP A 40 -2.88 -4.49 20.98
CA TRP A 40 -2.49 -3.24 21.62
C TRP A 40 -1.20 -2.71 21.00
N VAL A 41 -1.04 -1.40 21.01
CA VAL A 41 0.18 -0.73 20.59
C VAL A 41 1.25 -0.93 21.67
N THR A 42 2.45 -1.35 21.26
CA THR A 42 3.60 -1.56 22.16
C THR A 42 4.67 -0.48 22.02
N ALA A 43 4.79 0.15 20.86
CA ALA A 43 5.70 1.27 20.63
C ALA A 43 5.28 2.11 19.43
N ARG A 44 5.78 3.34 19.33
CA ARG A 44 5.60 4.21 18.15
C ARG A 44 6.93 4.55 17.47
N GLU A 45 6.89 4.64 16.15
CA GLU A 45 7.96 5.22 15.32
C GLU A 45 7.40 6.40 14.53
N PRO A 46 7.24 7.59 15.16
CA PRO A 46 6.59 8.74 14.52
C PRO A 46 7.33 9.23 13.28
N GLU A 47 8.66 9.15 13.24
CA GLU A 47 9.45 9.55 12.07
C GLU A 47 9.13 8.74 10.81
N ARG A 48 8.67 7.50 10.97
CA ARG A 48 8.30 6.60 9.87
C ARG A 48 6.79 6.46 9.69
N GLY A 49 6.01 7.01 10.63
CA GLY A 49 4.56 6.82 10.71
C GLY A 49 4.16 5.36 10.98
N LEU A 50 4.99 4.61 11.71
CA LEU A 50 4.77 3.20 12.04
C LEU A 50 4.41 3.04 13.51
N ILE A 51 3.67 1.97 13.80
CA ILE A 51 3.43 1.47 15.15
C ILE A 51 3.91 0.03 15.28
N HIS A 52 4.42 -0.30 16.45
CA HIS A 52 4.60 -1.66 16.91
C HIS A 52 3.36 -2.07 17.68
N TYR A 53 2.89 -3.28 17.45
CA TYR A 53 1.71 -3.80 18.14
C TYR A 53 1.91 -5.26 18.52
N SER A 54 1.11 -5.71 19.49
CA SER A 54 1.00 -7.11 19.87
C SER A 54 -0.46 -7.54 19.95
N PHE A 55 -0.71 -8.83 19.78
CA PHE A 55 -2.04 -9.42 19.81
C PHE A 55 -1.99 -10.88 20.25
N ASN A 56 -3.10 -11.38 20.78
CA ASN A 56 -3.22 -12.76 21.21
C ASN A 56 -3.90 -13.59 20.13
N ALA A 57 -3.25 -14.64 19.65
CA ALA A 57 -3.85 -15.62 18.75
C ALA A 57 -3.38 -17.01 19.15
N GLN A 58 -4.29 -18.00 19.16
CA GLN A 58 -3.93 -19.40 19.44
C GLN A 58 -3.12 -19.56 20.74
N GLU A 59 -3.55 -18.88 21.81
CA GLU A 59 -2.91 -18.92 23.14
C GLU A 59 -1.46 -18.39 23.16
N ARG A 60 -1.03 -17.69 22.11
CA ARG A 60 0.30 -17.07 22.01
C ARG A 60 0.20 -15.59 21.71
N VAL A 61 1.19 -14.85 22.19
CA VAL A 61 1.37 -13.44 21.87
C VAL A 61 2.20 -13.35 20.59
N TYR A 62 1.68 -12.62 19.61
CA TYR A 62 2.39 -12.25 18.39
C TYR A 62 2.60 -10.76 18.35
N SER A 63 3.66 -10.33 17.68
CA SER A 63 3.97 -8.91 17.48
C SER A 63 4.15 -8.61 16.00
N GLY A 64 3.94 -7.35 15.64
CA GLY A 64 4.10 -6.87 14.28
C GLY A 64 4.34 -5.37 14.22
N VAL A 65 4.71 -4.93 13.02
CA VAL A 65 4.89 -3.51 12.69
C VAL A 65 3.98 -3.17 11.53
N GLY A 66 3.35 -2.00 11.60
CA GLY A 66 2.45 -1.54 10.54
C GLY A 66 2.07 -0.07 10.67
N ARG A 67 1.44 0.46 9.63
CA ARG A 67 0.85 1.80 9.66
C ARG A 67 -0.57 1.72 10.18
N SER A 68 -0.92 2.64 11.05
CA SER A 68 -2.32 2.89 11.44
C SER A 68 -2.85 4.11 10.68
N PRO A 69 -4.12 4.10 10.22
CA PRO A 69 -4.75 5.28 9.62
C PRO A 69 -5.05 6.38 10.64
N ARG A 70 -4.95 6.06 11.94
CA ARG A 70 -5.20 6.97 13.06
C ARG A 70 -3.95 7.11 13.91
N GLU A 71 -3.81 8.26 14.54
CA GLU A 71 -2.79 8.45 15.56
C GLU A 71 -3.16 7.65 16.81
N LEU A 72 -2.23 6.81 17.27
CA LEU A 72 -2.42 5.91 18.40
C LEU A 72 -1.28 6.11 19.39
N ALA A 73 -1.57 6.01 20.68
CA ALA A 73 -0.60 5.99 21.76
C ALA A 73 -0.17 4.56 22.12
N GLU A 74 0.95 4.43 22.82
CA GLU A 74 1.33 3.14 23.42
C GLU A 74 0.28 2.70 24.44
N GLY A 75 -0.06 1.41 24.44
CA GLY A 75 -1.13 0.85 25.26
C GLY A 75 -2.53 0.93 24.65
N ASP A 76 -2.73 1.70 23.58
CA ASP A 76 -4.03 1.79 22.90
C ASP A 76 -4.46 0.44 22.36
N ARG A 77 -5.75 0.12 22.56
CA ARG A 77 -6.38 -1.07 21.98
C ARG A 77 -6.66 -0.86 20.50
N ILE A 78 -6.33 -1.87 19.70
CA ILE A 78 -6.53 -1.85 18.26
C ILE A 78 -7.09 -3.17 17.78
N VAL A 79 -7.81 -3.13 16.66
CA VAL A 79 -8.14 -4.36 15.92
C VAL A 79 -6.94 -4.73 15.06
N VAL A 80 -6.52 -5.98 15.13
CA VAL A 80 -5.48 -6.56 14.28
C VAL A 80 -6.11 -7.65 13.43
N PHE A 81 -5.85 -7.61 12.13
CA PHE A 81 -6.18 -8.71 11.23
C PHE A 81 -4.96 -9.61 11.07
N TYR A 82 -5.13 -10.92 11.24
CA TYR A 82 -4.06 -11.91 11.05
C TYR A 82 -4.56 -13.14 10.29
N ILE A 83 -3.64 -13.89 9.68
CA ILE A 83 -3.96 -15.18 9.05
C ILE A 83 -3.85 -16.30 10.10
N PRO A 84 -4.93 -17.06 10.41
CA PRO A 84 -4.85 -18.13 11.41
C PRO A 84 -3.79 -19.20 11.11
N GLY A 85 -3.63 -19.60 9.85
CA GLY A 85 -2.59 -20.56 9.48
C GLY A 85 -1.16 -20.01 9.55
N ASN A 86 -0.97 -18.70 9.63
CA ASN A 86 0.33 -18.05 9.76
C ASN A 86 0.18 -16.66 10.39
N PRO A 87 0.16 -16.56 11.74
CA PRO A 87 -0.08 -15.29 12.42
C PRO A 87 0.99 -14.22 12.22
N ALA A 88 2.18 -14.57 11.69
CA ALA A 88 3.19 -13.59 11.28
C ALA A 88 2.70 -12.68 10.13
N ILE A 89 1.69 -13.13 9.38
CA ILE A 89 0.97 -12.29 8.42
C ILE A 89 -0.13 -11.57 9.18
N SER A 90 0.16 -10.35 9.64
CA SER A 90 -0.78 -9.49 10.36
C SER A 90 -0.70 -8.02 9.95
N ALA A 91 -1.79 -7.27 10.15
CA ALA A 91 -1.83 -5.82 9.99
C ALA A 91 -2.77 -5.17 11.02
N PRO A 92 -2.44 -3.95 11.50
CA PRO A 92 -3.34 -3.18 12.33
C PRO A 92 -4.45 -2.55 11.47
N GLY A 93 -5.68 -2.53 11.99
CA GLY A 93 -6.85 -1.98 11.30
C GLY A 93 -7.41 -2.89 10.20
N ASP A 94 -8.44 -2.40 9.51
CA ASP A 94 -9.11 -3.13 8.43
C ASP A 94 -8.25 -3.14 7.14
N PRO A 95 -7.88 -4.31 6.61
CA PRO A 95 -7.18 -4.43 5.33
C PRO A 95 -7.88 -3.74 4.15
N GLN A 96 -9.22 -3.63 4.17
CA GLN A 96 -9.98 -2.99 3.10
C GLN A 96 -9.68 -1.50 2.98
N GLU A 97 -9.55 -0.79 4.11
CA GLU A 97 -9.25 0.65 4.12
C GLU A 97 -7.87 0.95 3.53
N TYR A 98 -6.91 0.06 3.75
CA TYR A 98 -5.54 0.21 3.25
C TYR A 98 -5.44 0.03 1.73
N ILE A 99 -6.10 -1.02 1.23
CA ILE A 99 -6.19 -1.35 -0.20
C ILE A 99 -6.89 -0.22 -0.98
N GLY A 100 -7.98 0.33 -0.42
CA GLY A 100 -8.72 1.42 -1.06
C GLY A 100 -7.86 2.66 -1.33
N LYS A 101 -7.08 3.10 -0.33
CA LYS A 101 -6.18 4.27 -0.49
C LYS A 101 -5.06 4.03 -1.49
N GLN A 102 -4.46 2.84 -1.48
CA GLN A 102 -3.35 2.51 -2.39
C GLN A 102 -3.82 2.40 -3.85
N ASN A 103 -5.03 1.87 -4.08
CA ASN A 103 -5.66 1.82 -5.40
C ASN A 103 -5.87 3.21 -6.02
N HIS A 104 -6.30 4.19 -5.23
CA HIS A 104 -6.54 5.55 -5.74
C HIS A 104 -5.25 6.23 -6.21
N ILE A 105 -4.14 6.02 -5.49
CA ILE A 105 -2.82 6.58 -5.87
C ILE A 105 -2.34 5.95 -7.18
N LEU A 106 -2.44 4.62 -7.30
CA LEU A 106 -2.04 3.92 -8.52
C LEU A 106 -2.90 4.34 -9.72
N ALA A 107 -4.21 4.44 -9.56
CA ALA A 107 -5.13 4.90 -10.59
C ALA A 107 -4.82 6.34 -11.04
N ALA A 108 -4.54 7.24 -10.09
CA ALA A 108 -4.15 8.61 -10.39
C ALA A 108 -2.83 8.68 -11.18
N ALA A 109 -1.83 7.88 -10.79
CA ALA A 109 -0.54 7.82 -11.49
C ALA A 109 -0.68 7.32 -12.93
N VAL A 110 -1.46 6.24 -13.14
CA VAL A 110 -1.74 5.71 -14.48
C VAL A 110 -2.49 6.71 -15.33
N PHE A 111 -3.51 7.37 -14.76
CA PHE A 111 -4.30 8.37 -15.47
C PHE A 111 -3.47 9.58 -15.88
N LEU A 112 -2.70 10.17 -14.95
CA LEU A 112 -1.83 11.31 -15.22
C LEU A 112 -0.73 10.95 -16.24
N GLY A 113 -0.10 9.78 -16.11
CA GLY A 113 0.89 9.30 -17.07
C GLY A 113 0.31 9.17 -18.47
N SER A 114 -0.88 8.55 -18.57
CA SER A 114 -1.59 8.37 -19.85
C SER A 114 -2.03 9.70 -20.46
N ALA A 115 -2.52 10.64 -19.66
CA ALA A 115 -2.91 11.98 -20.10
C ALA A 115 -1.71 12.79 -20.61
N LEU A 116 -0.55 12.71 -19.95
CA LEU A 116 0.67 13.38 -20.39
C LEU A 116 1.19 12.80 -21.71
N ILE A 117 1.17 11.48 -21.86
CA ILE A 117 1.51 10.81 -23.13
C ILE A 117 0.55 11.27 -24.23
N GLY A 118 -0.76 11.26 -23.97
CA GLY A 118 -1.78 11.70 -24.92
C GLY A 118 -1.62 13.16 -25.34
N LEU A 119 -1.42 14.07 -24.38
CA LEU A 119 -1.19 15.50 -24.62
C LEU A 119 0.07 15.73 -25.45
N PHE A 120 1.14 15.00 -25.16
CA PHE A 120 2.39 15.08 -25.89
C PHE A 120 2.23 14.60 -27.34
N LEU A 121 1.62 13.42 -27.55
CA LEU A 121 1.34 12.89 -28.89
C LEU A 121 0.48 13.86 -29.69
N TRP A 122 -0.54 14.45 -29.06
CA TRP A 122 -1.39 15.46 -29.71
C TRP A 122 -0.60 16.70 -30.14
N ARG A 123 0.32 17.20 -29.29
CA ARG A 123 1.17 18.35 -29.64
C ARG A 123 2.12 18.05 -30.79
N GLU A 124 2.74 16.88 -30.81
CA GLU A 124 3.65 16.49 -31.89
C GLU A 124 2.91 16.27 -33.21
N LEU A 125 1.73 15.65 -33.19
CA LEU A 125 0.89 15.51 -34.38
C LEU A 125 0.46 16.88 -34.94
N LYS A 126 0.11 17.83 -34.08
CA LYS A 126 -0.19 19.22 -34.50
C LYS A 126 1.01 19.95 -35.09
N ARG A 127 2.23 19.66 -34.62
CA ARG A 127 3.47 20.26 -35.17
C ARG A 127 3.90 19.65 -36.49
N ALA A 128 3.52 18.40 -36.74
CA ALA A 128 3.87 17.64 -37.95
C ALA A 128 2.80 17.71 -39.06
N GLY A 129 1.63 18.31 -38.79
CA GLY A 129 0.65 18.65 -39.83
C GLY A 129 1.15 19.81 -40.71
N PRO A 130 0.79 19.83 -42.01
CA PRO A 130 1.25 20.84 -42.97
C PRO A 130 0.87 22.26 -42.59
#